data_AF-A0A4Y9QWM3-F1
#
_entry.id   AF-A0A4Y9QWM3-F1
#
_cell.length_a   1.000
_cell.length_b   1.000
_cell.length_c   1.000
_cell.angle_alpha   90.00
_cell.angle_beta   90.00
_cell.angle_gamma   90.00
#
_symmetry.space_group_name_H-M   'P 1'
#
loop_
_entity.id
_entity.type
_entity.pdbx_description
1 polymer ?
#
loop_
_entity_poly.entity_id
_entity_poly.type
_entity_poly.pdbx_seq_one_letter_code
_entity_poly.pdbx_strand_id
1 'polypeptide(L)'
;MSDRHILDLARAAGLAPEWTDAFGKPQQVKPDGLRAILEALGFPCGSEEQARDSQARLAQQESDMVPPLITAEVGQPVALGALRTLAGQSYRIELEDGGQLDGRIADDAGHGIT
;
A
#
# COMPACT_ATOMS: atom_id res chain seq x y z
N MET A 1 -22.44 -4.70 -13.62
CA MET A 1 -21.41 -4.87 -12.56
C MET A 1 -21.98 -5.65 -11.39
N SER A 2 -21.24 -6.64 -10.88
CA SER A 2 -21.71 -7.51 -9.79
C SER A 2 -21.24 -7.01 -8.42
N ASP A 3 -21.97 -7.32 -7.37
CA ASP A 3 -21.56 -7.01 -5.99
C ASP A 3 -20.21 -7.65 -5.62
N ARG A 4 -19.84 -8.77 -6.29
CA ARG A 4 -18.54 -9.40 -6.12
C ARG A 4 -17.39 -8.48 -6.59
N HIS A 5 -17.55 -7.78 -7.71
CA HIS A 5 -16.51 -6.85 -8.19
C HIS A 5 -16.33 -5.66 -7.25
N ILE A 6 -17.40 -5.17 -6.62
CA ILE A 6 -17.32 -4.11 -5.60
C ILE A 6 -16.57 -4.61 -4.36
N LEU A 7 -16.84 -5.85 -3.91
CA LEU A 7 -16.13 -6.46 -2.78
C LEU A 7 -14.64 -6.63 -3.08
N ASP A 8 -14.29 -7.07 -4.28
CA ASP A 8 -12.90 -7.26 -4.69
C ASP A 8 -12.16 -5.92 -4.76
N LEU A 9 -12.79 -4.87 -5.33
CA LEU A 9 -12.22 -3.52 -5.35
C LEU A 9 -12.09 -2.93 -3.94
N ALA A 10 -13.10 -3.11 -3.08
CA ALA A 10 -13.06 -2.66 -1.69
C ALA A 10 -11.89 -3.27 -0.92
N ARG A 11 -11.66 -4.58 -1.08
CA ARG A 11 -10.52 -5.26 -0.46
C ARG A 11 -9.18 -4.75 -0.99
N ALA A 12 -9.06 -4.53 -2.30
CA ALA A 12 -7.86 -3.96 -2.90
C ALA A 12 -7.58 -2.53 -2.39
N ALA A 13 -8.63 -1.75 -2.11
CA ALA A 13 -8.52 -0.43 -1.50
C ALA A 13 -8.24 -0.46 0.02
N GLY A 14 -8.05 -1.64 0.62
CA GLY A 14 -7.79 -1.79 2.05
C GLY A 14 -9.03 -1.63 2.95
N LEU A 15 -10.24 -1.68 2.39
CA LEU A 15 -11.47 -1.67 3.16
C LEU A 15 -11.76 -3.06 3.73
N ALA A 16 -12.40 -3.10 4.89
CA ALA A 16 -12.92 -4.31 5.51
C ALA A 16 -14.45 -4.39 5.29
N PRO A 17 -14.95 -5.17 4.31
CA PRO A 17 -16.39 -5.32 4.08
C PRO A 17 -17.10 -6.05 5.22
N GLU A 18 -16.35 -6.87 5.96
CA GLU A 18 -16.80 -7.67 7.07
C GLU A 18 -15.94 -7.31 8.29
N TRP A 19 -16.57 -7.03 9.41
CA TRP A 19 -15.90 -6.62 10.64
C TRP A 19 -16.70 -7.09 11.86
N THR A 20 -16.07 -7.06 13.04
CA THR A 20 -16.74 -7.38 14.30
C THR A 20 -16.94 -6.09 15.08
N ASP A 21 -18.16 -5.84 15.54
CA ASP A 21 -18.46 -4.65 16.33
C ASP A 21 -17.96 -4.74 17.78
N ALA A 22 -18.08 -3.64 18.52
CA ALA A 22 -17.61 -3.53 19.90
C ALA A 22 -18.31 -4.51 20.87
N PHE A 23 -19.43 -5.12 20.46
CA PHE A 23 -20.15 -6.13 21.24
C PHE A 23 -19.82 -7.56 20.78
N GLY A 24 -18.83 -7.72 19.89
CA GLY A 24 -18.41 -9.02 19.39
C GLY A 24 -19.32 -9.58 18.29
N LYS A 25 -20.20 -8.77 17.70
CA LYS A 25 -21.13 -9.24 16.68
C LYS A 25 -20.55 -9.02 15.28
N PRO A 26 -20.57 -10.04 14.38
CA PRO A 26 -20.20 -9.87 12.98
C PRO A 26 -21.14 -8.89 12.27
N GLN A 27 -20.55 -8.00 11.48
CA GLN A 27 -21.22 -6.99 10.67
C GLN A 27 -20.71 -7.06 9.24
N GLN A 28 -21.59 -6.73 8.29
CA GLN A 28 -21.25 -6.66 6.87
C GLN A 28 -21.75 -5.35 6.28
N VAL A 29 -20.87 -4.66 5.57
CA VAL A 29 -21.23 -3.44 4.83
C VAL A 29 -21.99 -3.85 3.56
N LYS A 30 -23.14 -3.22 3.33
CA LYS A 30 -23.93 -3.45 2.12
C LYS A 30 -23.16 -2.95 0.89
N PRO A 31 -23.35 -3.55 -0.30
CA PRO A 31 -22.67 -3.13 -1.53
C PRO A 31 -22.79 -1.64 -1.84
N ASP A 32 -23.96 -1.03 -1.60
CA ASP A 32 -24.16 0.42 -1.82
C ASP A 32 -23.31 1.28 -0.87
N GLY A 33 -23.10 0.83 0.37
CA GLY A 33 -22.21 1.50 1.31
C GLY A 33 -20.75 1.43 0.87
N LEU A 34 -20.32 0.27 0.36
CA LEU A 34 -18.97 0.11 -0.20
C LEU A 34 -18.76 1.01 -1.42
N ARG A 35 -19.75 1.11 -2.31
CA ARG A 35 -19.71 2.06 -3.45
C ARG A 35 -19.50 3.49 -2.98
N ALA A 36 -20.29 3.94 -2.01
CA ALA A 36 -20.18 5.31 -1.50
C ALA A 36 -18.80 5.60 -0.86
N ILE A 37 -18.24 4.64 -0.12
CA ILE A 37 -16.91 4.78 0.48
C ILE A 37 -15.82 4.82 -0.60
N LEU A 38 -15.89 3.92 -1.59
CA LEU A 38 -14.93 3.88 -2.71
C LEU A 38 -14.94 5.19 -3.51
N GLU A 39 -16.11 5.72 -3.85
CA GLU A 39 -16.25 7.02 -4.51
C GLU A 39 -15.62 8.15 -3.68
N ALA A 40 -15.87 8.17 -2.36
CA ALA A 40 -15.31 9.18 -1.46
C ALA A 40 -13.78 9.09 -1.32
N LEU A 41 -13.21 7.89 -1.48
CA LEU A 41 -11.77 7.66 -1.50
C LEU A 41 -11.12 7.92 -2.87
N GLY A 42 -11.90 8.32 -3.87
CA GLY A 42 -11.41 8.61 -5.21
C GLY A 42 -11.23 7.38 -6.10
N PHE A 43 -11.96 6.29 -5.81
CA PHE A 43 -12.03 5.08 -6.63
C PHE A 43 -13.42 4.92 -7.26
N PRO A 44 -13.73 5.62 -8.36
CA PRO A 44 -15.01 5.51 -9.03
C PRO A 44 -15.36 4.07 -9.40
N CYS A 45 -16.61 3.69 -9.16
CA CYS A 45 -17.09 2.33 -9.38
C CYS A 45 -18.57 2.27 -9.82
N GLY A 46 -19.10 3.36 -10.37
CA GLY A 46 -20.45 3.43 -10.95
C GLY A 46 -20.65 2.58 -12.20
N SER A 47 -19.58 2.22 -12.93
CA SER A 47 -19.60 1.31 -14.09
C SER A 47 -18.49 0.24 -14.02
N GLU A 48 -18.59 -0.79 -14.88
CA GLU A 48 -17.55 -1.83 -14.98
C GLU A 48 -16.22 -1.29 -15.49
N GLU A 49 -16.24 -0.29 -16.36
CA GLU A 49 -15.06 0.42 -16.85
C GLU A 49 -14.40 1.20 -15.71
N GLN A 50 -15.20 1.94 -14.93
CA GLN A 50 -14.69 2.73 -13.79
C GLN A 50 -14.03 1.86 -12.73
N ALA A 51 -14.65 0.73 -12.36
CA ALA A 51 -14.03 -0.17 -11.38
C ALA A 51 -12.74 -0.81 -11.89
N ARG A 52 -12.68 -1.17 -13.18
CA ARG A 52 -11.45 -1.69 -13.80
C ARG A 52 -10.33 -0.65 -13.79
N ASP A 53 -10.64 0.60 -14.10
CA ASP A 53 -9.68 1.71 -14.04
C ASP A 53 -9.20 1.95 -12.61
N SER A 54 -10.11 2.00 -11.63
CA SER A 54 -9.78 2.13 -10.21
C SER A 54 -8.89 0.99 -9.71
N GLN A 55 -9.16 -0.25 -10.13
CA GLN A 55 -8.34 -1.41 -9.78
C GLN A 55 -6.93 -1.34 -10.38
N ALA A 56 -6.81 -0.87 -11.63
CA ALA A 56 -5.52 -0.66 -12.27
C ALA A 56 -4.70 0.44 -11.56
N ARG A 57 -5.35 1.54 -11.13
CA ARG A 57 -4.70 2.61 -10.37
C ARG A 57 -4.15 2.11 -9.03
N LEU A 58 -4.93 1.32 -8.29
CA LEU A 58 -4.47 0.71 -7.04
C LEU A 58 -3.24 -0.18 -7.25
N ALA A 59 -3.27 -1.04 -8.27
CA ALA A 59 -2.14 -1.91 -8.59
C ALA A 59 -0.88 -1.11 -8.97
N GLN A 60 -1.03 0.01 -9.68
CA GLN A 60 0.10 0.85 -10.08
C GLN A 60 0.70 1.64 -8.90
N GLN A 61 -0.12 2.04 -7.92
CA GLN A 61 0.37 2.67 -6.69
C GLN A 61 1.28 1.74 -5.86
N GLU A 62 1.08 0.42 -5.95
CA GLU A 62 1.92 -0.56 -5.26
C GLU A 62 3.28 -0.79 -5.96
N SER A 63 3.39 -0.56 -7.27
CA SER A 63 4.56 -1.00 -8.06
C SER A 63 5.60 0.08 -8.35
N ASP A 64 5.19 1.34 -8.50
CA ASP A 64 6.00 2.29 -9.28
C ASP A 64 6.76 3.36 -8.46
N MET A 65 6.61 3.41 -7.13
CA MET A 65 7.11 4.56 -6.35
C MET A 65 7.88 4.17 -5.07
N VAL A 66 8.89 4.98 -4.75
CA VAL A 66 9.45 5.06 -3.40
C VAL A 66 8.32 5.53 -2.48
N PRO A 67 7.96 4.78 -1.42
CA PRO A 67 6.94 5.24 -0.50
C PRO A 67 7.39 6.56 0.14
N PRO A 68 6.49 7.55 0.30
CA PRO A 68 6.84 8.87 0.82
C PRO A 68 7.28 8.84 2.29
N LEU A 69 6.98 7.75 2.99
CA LEU A 69 7.37 7.51 4.37
C LEU A 69 7.76 6.03 4.51
N ILE A 70 8.90 5.80 5.14
CA ILE A 70 9.34 4.47 5.55
C ILE A 70 9.52 4.51 7.07
N THR A 71 8.91 3.55 7.76
CA THR A 71 9.13 3.33 9.19
C THR A 71 9.95 2.06 9.38
N ALA A 72 10.85 2.08 10.36
CA ALA A 72 11.73 0.97 10.67
C ALA A 72 12.03 0.91 12.17
N GLU A 73 12.46 -0.26 12.63
CA GLU A 73 12.90 -0.46 13.99
C GLU A 73 14.38 -0.14 14.16
N VAL A 74 14.74 0.43 15.30
CA VAL A 74 16.13 0.76 15.62
C VAL A 74 16.98 -0.51 15.63
N GLY A 75 18.10 -0.48 14.92
CA GLY A 75 19.03 -1.61 14.83
C GLY A 75 18.63 -2.70 13.84
N GLN A 76 17.48 -2.58 13.17
CA GLN A 76 17.07 -3.49 12.11
C GLN A 76 17.34 -2.91 10.70
N PRO A 77 17.64 -3.75 9.70
CA PRO A 77 17.73 -3.30 8.32
C PRO A 77 16.41 -2.66 7.83
N VAL A 78 16.51 -1.57 7.09
CA VAL A 78 15.37 -0.90 6.46
C VAL A 78 15.12 -1.51 5.08
N ALA A 79 14.01 -2.24 4.92
CA ALA A 79 13.64 -2.81 3.64
C ALA A 79 13.04 -1.74 2.71
N LEU A 80 13.70 -1.49 1.58
CA LEU A 80 13.24 -0.53 0.57
C LEU A 80 12.26 -1.15 -0.46
N GLY A 81 11.84 -2.40 -0.25
CA GLY A 81 10.74 -3.05 -0.97
C GLY A 81 10.88 -3.03 -2.51
N ALA A 82 9.94 -2.35 -3.17
CA ALA A 82 9.77 -2.26 -4.63
C ALA A 82 10.96 -1.61 -5.38
N LEU A 83 11.92 -1.07 -4.64
CA LEU A 83 13.03 -0.28 -5.15
C LEU A 83 14.25 -1.11 -5.52
N ARG A 84 14.05 -2.30 -6.10
CA ARG A 84 15.17 -3.13 -6.60
C ARG A 84 16.01 -2.38 -7.64
N THR A 85 15.40 -1.44 -8.38
CA THR A 85 16.08 -0.54 -9.32
C THR A 85 17.04 0.44 -8.65
N LEU A 86 16.95 0.64 -7.33
CA LEU A 86 17.84 1.51 -6.58
C LEU A 86 19.09 0.81 -6.03
N ALA A 87 19.23 -0.50 -6.22
CA ALA A 87 20.44 -1.22 -5.82
C ALA A 87 21.72 -0.56 -6.38
N GLY A 88 22.71 -0.35 -5.53
CA GLY A 88 23.97 0.32 -5.86
C GLY A 88 23.89 1.85 -5.98
N GLN A 89 22.70 2.45 -5.94
CA GLN A 89 22.57 3.92 -5.95
C GLN A 89 23.00 4.53 -4.61
N SER A 90 23.57 5.73 -4.67
CA SER A 90 23.93 6.50 -3.48
C SER A 90 22.69 7.14 -2.86
N TYR A 91 22.65 7.23 -1.53
CA TYR A 91 21.61 7.92 -0.80
C TYR A 91 22.20 8.85 0.26
N ARG A 92 21.37 9.80 0.71
CA ARG A 92 21.62 10.67 1.86
C ARG A 92 20.42 10.61 2.80
N ILE A 93 20.70 10.54 4.10
CA ILE A 93 19.72 10.71 5.17
C ILE A 93 20.11 11.97 5.94
N GLU A 94 19.17 12.90 6.05
CA GLU A 94 19.29 14.07 6.92
C GLU A 94 18.59 13.73 8.24
N LEU A 95 19.34 13.82 9.34
CA LEU A 95 18.85 13.55 10.69
C LEU A 95 18.16 14.80 11.26
N GLU A 96 17.26 14.58 12.21
CA GLU A 96 16.48 15.65 12.85
C GLU A 96 17.35 16.69 13.59
N ASP A 97 18.54 16.30 14.02
CA ASP A 97 19.52 17.16 14.70
C ASP A 97 20.41 17.95 13.70
N GLY A 98 20.17 17.80 12.40
CA GLY A 98 20.98 18.39 11.34
C GLY A 98 22.19 17.55 10.93
N GLY A 99 22.40 16.38 11.54
CA GLY A 99 23.39 15.40 11.10
C GLY A 99 23.08 14.84 9.72
N GLN A 100 24.10 14.29 9.05
CA GLN A 100 23.95 13.69 7.72
C GLN A 100 24.63 12.32 7.68
N LEU A 101 23.95 11.36 7.04
CA LEU A 101 24.48 10.03 6.74
C LEU A 101 24.38 9.80 5.24
N ASP A 102 25.53 9.65 4.59
CA ASP A 102 25.61 9.23 3.20
C ASP A 102 25.89 7.73 3.12
N GLY A 103 25.32 7.05 2.12
CA GLY A 103 25.52 5.62 1.94
C GLY A 103 25.19 5.14 0.53
N ARG A 104 25.21 3.82 0.34
CA ARG A 104 24.75 3.17 -0.90
C ARG A 104 23.76 2.09 -0.57
N ILE A 105 22.72 1.98 -1.39
CA ILE A 105 21.72 0.92 -1.27
C ILE A 105 22.40 -0.40 -1.61
N ALA A 106 22.38 -1.34 -0.67
CA ALA A 106 22.94 -2.66 -0.88
C ALA A 106 22.17 -3.39 -1.99
N ASP A 107 22.88 -4.14 -2.83
CA ASP A 107 22.25 -5.11 -3.70
C ASP A 107 21.89 -6.32 -2.84
N ASP A 108 20.63 -6.72 -2.85
CA ASP A 108 20.12 -7.86 -2.09
C ASP A 108 20.54 -9.21 -2.72
N ALA A 109 21.58 -9.18 -3.56
CA ALA A 109 22.31 -10.35 -4.05
C ALA A 109 23.14 -10.98 -2.92
N GLY A 110 22.43 -11.51 -1.93
CA GLY A 110 22.86 -12.57 -1.03
C GLY A 110 23.88 -12.19 0.04
N HIS A 111 23.43 -12.05 1.28
CA HIS A 111 24.17 -12.56 2.44
C HIS A 111 23.22 -13.28 3.38
N GLY A 112 22.98 -14.55 3.06
CA GLY A 112 22.82 -15.54 4.10
C GLY A 112 24.19 -15.95 4.65
N ILE A 113 24.16 -16.41 5.90
CA ILE A 113 25.19 -17.16 6.65
C ILE A 113 26.02 -16.34 7.66
N THR A 114 25.59 -16.54 8.91
CA THR A 114 26.29 -16.68 10.21
C THR A 114 26.96 -15.48 10.86
#